data_AF-A0A959D4B4-F1
#
_entry.id   AF-A0A959D4B4-F1
#
_cell.length_a   1.000
_cell.length_b   1.000
_cell.length_c   1.000
_cell.angle_alpha   90.00
_cell.angle_beta   90.00
_cell.angle_gamma   90.00
#
_symmetry.space_group_name_H-M   'P 1'
#
loop_
_entity.id
_entity.type
_entity.pdbx_description
1 polymer ?
#
loop_
_entity_poly.entity_id
_entity_poly.type
_entity_poly.pdbx_seq_one_letter_code
_entity_poly.pdbx_strand_id
1 'polypeptide(L)'
;MLNRITLLLTGLLLMAAQAVFAQNTWPLEKCIQYAQQNNLSTKQAQYNIQDAQLMEKLNQFSRLPNLSARTSAGYQFGRTIDPTTNSFNNQRIGFNSFSIDAGMTAFGGGQINNSIKQSKKDLEAARLEAQATSNDISLNIASAYLSILLAEEQLQNARKRLELSQEQLGQTDKLIQAGSLPPNDRLDFLAQIALDEQSIVDAQNQVAIGYLNLKQLMEIDPNEDIRIV
;
A
#
# COMPACT_ATOMS: atom_id res chain seq x y z
N MET A 1 28.59 1.61 -52.49
CA MET A 1 28.86 1.52 -51.03
C MET A 1 28.19 2.63 -50.22
N LEU A 2 28.00 3.85 -50.76
CA LEU A 2 27.35 4.96 -50.04
C LEU A 2 25.91 4.67 -49.57
N ASN A 3 25.05 4.02 -50.39
CA ASN A 3 23.65 3.75 -50.02
C ASN A 3 23.44 2.79 -48.83
N ARG A 4 24.44 1.95 -48.51
CA ARG A 4 24.34 1.03 -47.35
C ARG A 4 24.73 1.73 -46.04
N ILE A 5 25.62 2.71 -46.12
CA ILE A 5 26.06 3.52 -44.97
C ILE A 5 25.00 4.54 -44.60
N THR A 6 24.33 5.17 -45.59
CA THR A 6 23.19 6.07 -45.32
C THR A 6 22.01 5.33 -44.70
N LEU A 7 21.70 4.10 -45.13
CA LEU A 7 20.62 3.29 -44.54
C LEU A 7 20.90 2.89 -43.07
N LEU A 8 22.15 2.56 -42.75
CA LEU A 8 22.59 2.27 -41.39
C LEU A 8 22.57 3.51 -40.48
N LEU A 9 22.95 4.69 -41.01
CA LEU A 9 22.88 5.95 -40.26
C LEU A 9 21.43 6.37 -39.96
N THR A 10 20.50 6.21 -40.92
CA THR A 10 19.08 6.51 -40.69
C THR A 10 18.40 5.55 -39.71
N GLY A 11 18.82 4.28 -39.66
CA GLY A 11 18.30 3.31 -38.69
C GLY A 11 18.75 3.61 -37.25
N LEU A 12 19.99 4.06 -37.07
CA LEU A 12 20.52 4.46 -35.77
C LEU A 12 19.86 5.75 -35.24
N LEU A 13 19.53 6.69 -36.13
CA LEU A 13 18.81 7.92 -35.78
C LEU A 13 17.35 7.64 -35.37
N LEU A 14 16.69 6.66 -35.98
CA LEU A 14 15.32 6.25 -35.62
C LEU A 14 15.25 5.52 -34.27
N MET A 15 16.28 4.73 -33.92
CA MET A 15 16.38 4.09 -32.59
C MET A 15 16.71 5.11 -31.49
N ALA A 16 17.55 6.11 -31.77
CA ALA A 16 17.84 7.18 -30.82
C ALA A 16 16.61 8.06 -30.54
N ALA A 17 15.72 8.26 -31.52
CA ALA A 17 14.49 9.03 -31.34
C ALA A 17 13.45 8.34 -30.42
N GLN A 18 13.52 7.01 -30.26
CA GLN A 18 12.62 6.25 -29.38
C GLN A 18 13.04 6.33 -27.89
N ALA A 19 14.29 6.72 -27.60
CA ALA A 19 14.80 6.83 -26.23
C ALA A 19 14.48 8.18 -25.55
N VAL A 20 13.90 9.14 -26.28
CA VAL A 20 13.72 10.53 -25.80
C VAL A 20 12.37 10.77 -25.09
N PHE A 21 11.42 9.82 -25.14
CA PHE A 21 10.05 10.02 -24.65
C PHE A 21 9.65 9.25 -23.38
N ALA A 22 10.59 8.63 -22.66
CA ALA A 22 10.29 7.89 -21.43
C ALA A 22 10.35 8.75 -20.15
N GLN A 23 9.94 10.02 -20.20
CA GLN A 23 9.65 10.74 -18.95
C GLN A 23 8.36 10.16 -18.37
N ASN A 24 8.49 9.19 -17.47
CA ASN A 24 7.39 8.61 -16.71
C ASN A 24 6.84 9.67 -15.76
N THR A 25 5.95 10.50 -16.28
CA THR A 25 5.18 11.45 -15.50
C THR A 25 3.95 10.77 -14.93
N TRP A 26 3.64 11.12 -13.68
CA TRP A 26 2.56 10.53 -12.92
C TRP A 26 1.58 11.61 -12.48
N PRO A 27 0.47 11.79 -13.22
CA PRO A 27 -0.61 12.65 -12.73
C PRO A 27 -1.28 12.03 -11.50
N LEU A 28 -1.88 12.88 -10.66
CA LEU A 28 -2.56 12.45 -9.43
C LEU A 28 -3.49 11.25 -9.62
N GLU A 29 -4.33 11.29 -10.66
CA GLU A 29 -5.27 10.21 -11.01
C GLU A 29 -4.55 8.86 -11.18
N LYS A 30 -3.39 8.86 -11.84
CA LYS A 30 -2.58 7.65 -12.07
C LYS A 30 -1.99 7.14 -10.76
N CYS A 31 -1.50 8.02 -9.89
CA CYS A 31 -1.00 7.63 -8.57
C CYS A 31 -2.09 6.95 -7.73
N ILE A 32 -3.30 7.53 -7.72
CA ILE A 32 -4.46 6.99 -6.99
C ILE A 32 -4.85 5.62 -7.55
N GLN A 33 -5.07 5.51 -8.86
CA GLN A 33 -5.46 4.25 -9.50
C GLN A 33 -4.42 3.15 -9.28
N TYR A 34 -3.14 3.49 -9.41
CA TYR A 34 -2.07 2.53 -9.17
C TYR A 34 -2.07 2.03 -7.73
N ALA A 35 -2.18 2.93 -6.75
CA ALA A 35 -2.21 2.53 -5.36
C ALA A 35 -3.45 1.71 -5.01
N GLN A 36 -4.64 2.08 -5.49
CA GLN A 36 -5.86 1.29 -5.25
C GLN A 36 -5.75 -0.15 -5.78
N GLN A 37 -4.98 -0.37 -6.85
CA GLN A 37 -4.77 -1.71 -7.40
C GLN A 37 -3.67 -2.50 -6.67
N ASN A 38 -2.63 -1.83 -6.20
CA ASN A 38 -1.42 -2.48 -5.71
C ASN A 38 -1.29 -2.50 -4.19
N ASN A 39 -1.85 -1.51 -3.49
CA ASN A 39 -1.69 -1.32 -2.06
C ASN A 39 -2.25 -2.51 -1.25
N LEU A 40 -1.48 -2.94 -0.25
CA LEU A 40 -1.77 -4.08 0.60
C LEU A 40 -3.05 -3.88 1.41
N SER A 41 -3.34 -2.65 1.85
CA SER A 41 -4.55 -2.33 2.61
C SER A 41 -5.82 -2.55 1.77
N THR A 42 -5.79 -2.19 0.48
CA THR A 42 -6.91 -2.46 -0.43
C THR A 42 -7.09 -3.96 -0.68
N LYS A 43 -6.00 -4.70 -0.85
CA LYS A 43 -6.04 -6.17 -0.98
C LYS A 43 -6.60 -6.83 0.28
N GLN A 44 -6.16 -6.39 1.46
CA GLN A 44 -6.67 -6.87 2.74
C GLN A 44 -8.18 -6.59 2.88
N ALA A 45 -8.63 -5.40 2.51
CA ALA A 45 -10.05 -5.05 2.53
C ALA A 45 -10.88 -5.95 1.59
N GLN A 46 -10.35 -6.31 0.41
CA GLN A 46 -11.00 -7.27 -0.48
C GLN A 46 -11.09 -8.68 0.13
N TYR A 47 -10.05 -9.14 0.83
CA TYR A 47 -10.09 -10.41 1.55
C TYR A 47 -11.12 -10.40 2.68
N ASN A 48 -11.23 -9.30 3.43
CA ASN A 48 -12.25 -9.15 4.47
C ASN A 48 -13.68 -9.24 3.90
N ILE A 49 -13.91 -8.70 2.70
CA ILE A 49 -15.20 -8.89 1.99
C ILE A 49 -15.42 -10.37 1.68
N GLN A 50 -14.41 -11.09 1.18
CA GLN A 50 -14.53 -12.51 0.84
C GLN A 50 -14.81 -13.37 2.09
N ASP A 51 -14.15 -13.08 3.20
CA ASP A 51 -14.39 -13.74 4.48
C ASP A 51 -15.82 -13.51 4.96
N ALA A 52 -16.31 -12.27 4.89
CA ALA A 52 -17.70 -11.95 5.23
C ALA A 52 -18.71 -12.67 4.32
N GLN A 53 -18.41 -12.81 3.02
CA GLN A 53 -19.23 -13.60 2.09
C GLN A 53 -19.24 -15.08 2.45
N LEU A 54 -18.09 -15.64 2.83
CA LEU A 54 -17.99 -17.04 3.24
C LEU A 54 -18.77 -17.28 4.54
N MET A 55 -18.67 -16.38 5.51
CA MET A 55 -19.44 -16.45 6.76
C MET A 55 -20.95 -16.35 6.50
N GLU A 56 -21.38 -15.50 5.57
CA GLU A 56 -22.78 -15.46 5.15
C GLU A 56 -23.24 -16.82 4.59
N LYS A 57 -22.44 -17.43 3.70
CA LYS A 57 -22.74 -18.75 3.13
C LYS A 57 -22.76 -19.85 4.20
N LEU A 58 -21.81 -19.86 5.13
CA LEU A 58 -21.77 -20.81 6.26
C LEU A 58 -23.04 -20.70 7.13
N ASN A 59 -23.49 -19.48 7.41
CA ASN A 59 -24.74 -19.25 8.13
C ASN A 59 -25.96 -19.70 7.32
N GLN A 60 -25.95 -19.56 5.99
CA GLN A 60 -27.01 -20.10 5.13
C GLN A 60 -27.01 -21.65 5.16
N PHE A 61 -25.85 -22.29 5.11
CA PHE A 61 -25.71 -23.75 5.21
C PHE A 61 -26.08 -24.30 6.59
N SER A 62 -26.11 -23.48 7.63
CA SER A 62 -26.61 -23.88 8.95
C SER A 62 -28.10 -24.25 8.95
N ARG A 63 -28.83 -24.01 7.84
CA ARG A 63 -30.19 -24.52 7.60
C ARG A 63 -30.22 -25.98 7.14
N LEU A 64 -29.09 -26.52 6.69
CA LEU A 64 -28.98 -27.88 6.17
C LEU A 64 -28.69 -28.85 7.31
N PRO A 65 -29.05 -30.14 7.17
CA PRO A 65 -28.58 -31.16 8.10
C PRO A 65 -27.06 -31.23 8.08
N ASN A 66 -26.47 -31.38 9.27
CA ASN A 66 -25.10 -31.86 9.36
C ASN A 66 -25.09 -33.38 9.14
N LEU A 67 -24.01 -33.88 8.54
CA LEU A 67 -23.70 -35.28 8.41
C LEU A 67 -22.29 -35.49 8.94
N SER A 68 -22.15 -36.39 9.89
CA SER A 68 -20.85 -36.75 10.46
C SER A 68 -20.72 -38.27 10.49
N ALA A 69 -19.52 -38.75 10.20
CA ALA A 69 -19.17 -40.15 10.33
C ALA A 69 -18.03 -40.25 11.34
N ARG A 70 -18.17 -41.15 12.31
CA ARG A 70 -17.16 -41.38 13.33
C ARG A 70 -16.77 -42.85 13.31
N THR A 71 -15.48 -43.09 13.23
CA THR A 71 -14.88 -44.41 13.44
C THR A 71 -14.03 -44.35 14.70
N SER A 72 -14.08 -45.39 15.50
CA SER A 72 -13.34 -45.51 16.75
C SER A 72 -12.83 -46.93 16.88
N ALA A 73 -11.56 -47.10 17.19
CA ALA A 73 -10.96 -48.41 17.42
C ALA A 73 -9.94 -48.30 18.54
N GLY A 74 -9.88 -49.31 19.40
CA GLY A 74 -8.95 -49.30 20.52
C GLY A 74 -8.93 -50.61 21.28
N TYR A 75 -8.07 -50.66 22.29
CA TYR A 75 -7.96 -51.77 23.22
C TYR A 75 -8.13 -51.25 24.64
N GLN A 76 -8.98 -51.92 25.41
CA GLN A 76 -9.13 -51.71 26.83
C GLN A 76 -8.36 -52.79 27.59
N PHE A 77 -7.52 -52.36 28.53
CA PHE A 77 -6.66 -53.21 29.35
C PHE A 77 -7.08 -53.12 30.83
N GLY A 78 -6.97 -54.21 31.57
CA GLY A 78 -7.37 -54.32 32.98
C GLY A 78 -8.67 -55.10 33.18
N ARG A 79 -9.05 -55.35 34.46
CA ARG A 79 -10.28 -56.06 34.82
C ARG A 79 -11.49 -55.26 34.33
N THR A 80 -12.08 -55.70 33.22
CA THR A 80 -13.20 -55.02 32.57
C THR A 80 -14.38 -55.97 32.50
N ILE A 81 -15.59 -55.45 32.68
CA ILE A 81 -16.81 -56.25 32.52
C ILE A 81 -17.01 -56.48 31.02
N ASP A 82 -17.07 -57.73 30.60
CA ASP A 82 -17.38 -58.07 29.22
C ASP A 82 -18.83 -57.65 28.92
N PRO A 83 -19.07 -56.74 27.96
CA PRO A 83 -20.41 -56.22 27.68
C PRO A 83 -21.36 -57.28 27.09
N THR A 84 -20.86 -58.44 26.66
CA THR A 84 -21.68 -59.54 26.10
C THR A 84 -22.01 -60.63 27.11
N THR A 85 -21.10 -60.92 28.05
CA THR A 85 -21.30 -62.00 29.04
C THR A 85 -21.57 -61.50 30.46
N ASN A 86 -21.43 -60.19 30.70
CA ASN A 86 -21.56 -59.54 32.02
C ASN A 86 -20.68 -60.19 33.11
N SER A 87 -19.58 -60.83 32.69
CA SER A 87 -18.61 -61.46 33.56
C SER A 87 -17.37 -60.58 33.68
N PHE A 88 -16.67 -60.67 34.81
CA PHE A 88 -15.38 -60.00 34.96
C PHE A 88 -14.34 -60.71 34.08
N ASN A 89 -13.93 -60.06 33.01
CA ASN A 89 -12.90 -60.57 32.12
C ASN A 89 -11.57 -59.85 32.41
N ASN A 90 -10.49 -60.60 32.62
CA ASN A 90 -9.16 -60.08 32.90
C ASN A 90 -8.26 -60.09 31.65
N GLN A 91 -8.87 -60.13 30.46
CA GLN A 91 -8.21 -60.17 29.15
C GLN A 91 -8.31 -58.82 28.43
N ARG A 92 -7.43 -58.59 27.46
CA ARG A 92 -7.47 -57.41 26.58
C ARG A 92 -8.74 -57.44 25.72
N ILE A 93 -9.60 -56.42 25.87
CA ILE A 93 -10.81 -56.28 25.06
C ILE A 93 -10.53 -55.28 23.93
N GLY A 94 -10.62 -55.73 22.68
CA GLY A 94 -10.61 -54.84 21.51
C GLY A 94 -12.01 -54.32 21.23
N PHE A 95 -12.13 -53.04 20.90
CA PHE A 95 -13.37 -52.47 20.39
C PHE A 95 -13.13 -51.78 19.06
N ASN A 96 -14.14 -51.86 18.20
CA ASN A 96 -14.24 -51.10 16.98
C ASN A 96 -15.70 -50.65 16.86
N SER A 97 -15.92 -49.37 16.62
CA SER A 97 -17.25 -48.83 16.36
C SER A 97 -17.22 -47.87 15.18
N PHE A 98 -18.28 -47.92 14.40
CA PHE A 98 -18.53 -47.06 13.26
C PHE A 98 -19.94 -46.50 13.41
N SER A 99 -20.08 -45.18 13.43
CA SER A 99 -21.37 -44.50 13.45
C SER A 99 -21.44 -43.45 12.35
N ILE A 100 -22.63 -43.31 11.77
CA ILE A 100 -22.97 -42.19 10.89
C ILE A 100 -24.15 -41.49 11.55
N ASP A 101 -23.98 -40.21 11.82
CA ASP A 101 -24.93 -39.38 12.54
C ASP A 101 -25.30 -38.18 11.65
N ALA A 102 -26.60 -38.00 11.42
CA ALA A 102 -27.14 -36.85 10.68
C ALA A 102 -28.15 -36.11 11.56
N GLY A 103 -28.05 -34.78 11.61
CA GLY A 103 -28.89 -33.96 12.46
C GLY A 103 -29.22 -32.61 11.85
N MET A 104 -30.44 -32.12 12.07
CA MET A 104 -30.87 -30.79 11.65
C MET A 104 -31.71 -30.14 12.75
N THR A 105 -31.49 -28.85 12.98
CA THR A 105 -32.33 -28.06 13.87
C THR A 105 -33.67 -27.77 13.19
N ALA A 106 -34.75 -28.40 13.66
CA ALA A 106 -36.09 -28.16 13.13
C ALA A 106 -36.62 -26.76 13.50
N PHE A 107 -36.39 -26.33 14.75
CA PHE A 107 -36.73 -24.98 15.20
C PHE A 107 -35.82 -24.56 16.37
N GLY A 108 -35.12 -23.44 16.20
CA GLY A 108 -34.19 -22.88 17.19
C GLY A 108 -34.54 -21.45 17.61
N GLY A 109 -35.83 -21.12 17.75
CA GLY A 109 -36.27 -19.78 18.18
C GLY A 109 -35.88 -18.63 17.23
N GLY A 110 -35.67 -18.93 15.95
CA GLY A 110 -35.26 -17.95 14.94
C GLY A 110 -33.76 -17.64 14.90
N GLN A 111 -32.93 -18.29 15.73
CA GLN A 111 -31.48 -18.07 15.80
C GLN A 111 -30.82 -18.13 14.42
N ILE A 112 -31.02 -19.21 13.65
CA ILE A 112 -30.43 -19.40 12.32
C ILE A 112 -30.84 -18.26 11.36
N ASN A 113 -32.10 -17.85 11.38
CA ASN A 113 -32.59 -16.77 10.51
C ASN A 113 -31.93 -15.43 10.86
N ASN A 114 -31.78 -15.13 12.14
CA ASN A 114 -31.19 -13.89 12.60
C ASN A 114 -29.67 -13.86 12.36
N SER A 115 -28.95 -14.99 12.55
CA SER A 115 -27.54 -15.10 12.21
C SER A 115 -27.28 -14.85 10.72
N ILE A 116 -28.14 -15.35 9.82
CA ILE A 116 -28.04 -15.05 8.37
C ILE A 116 -28.26 -13.57 8.09
N LYS A 117 -29.27 -12.95 8.73
CA LYS A 117 -29.54 -11.51 8.57
C LYS A 117 -28.36 -10.67 9.08
N GLN A 118 -27.77 -11.05 10.20
CA GLN A 118 -26.60 -10.41 10.76
C GLN A 118 -25.42 -10.51 9.79
N SER A 119 -25.05 -11.71 9.33
CA SER A 119 -23.92 -11.87 8.39
C SER A 119 -24.11 -11.13 7.07
N LYS A 120 -25.35 -10.93 6.60
CA LYS A 120 -25.64 -10.08 5.45
C LYS A 120 -25.29 -8.62 5.71
N LYS A 121 -25.59 -8.12 6.91
CA LYS A 121 -25.23 -6.77 7.34
C LYS A 121 -23.74 -6.63 7.59
N ASP A 122 -23.09 -7.65 8.12
CA ASP A 122 -21.63 -7.67 8.29
C ASP A 122 -20.93 -7.64 6.92
N LEU A 123 -21.46 -8.36 5.91
CA LEU A 123 -20.96 -8.28 4.54
C LEU A 123 -21.15 -6.89 3.91
N GLU A 124 -22.31 -6.26 4.12
CA GLU A 124 -22.55 -4.89 3.68
C GLU A 124 -21.57 -3.91 4.35
N ALA A 125 -21.34 -4.05 5.65
CA ALA A 125 -20.37 -3.27 6.39
C ALA A 125 -18.93 -3.48 5.87
N ALA A 126 -18.51 -4.72 5.62
CA ALA A 126 -17.19 -5.02 5.07
C ALA A 126 -16.97 -4.37 3.68
N ARG A 127 -18.02 -4.27 2.85
CA ARG A 127 -17.94 -3.57 1.55
C ARG A 127 -17.77 -2.07 1.72
N LEU A 128 -18.52 -1.46 2.65
CA LEU A 128 -18.40 -0.03 2.94
C LEU A 128 -17.03 0.30 3.56
N GLU A 129 -16.52 -0.55 4.43
CA GLU A 129 -15.19 -0.42 5.02
C GLU A 129 -14.09 -0.48 3.95
N ALA A 130 -14.22 -1.36 2.96
CA ALA A 130 -13.29 -1.41 1.83
C ALA A 130 -13.34 -0.15 0.97
N GLN A 131 -14.54 0.43 0.78
CA GLN A 131 -14.69 1.69 0.09
C GLN A 131 -14.05 2.85 0.89
N ALA A 132 -14.26 2.89 2.21
CA ALA A 132 -13.63 3.85 3.09
C ALA A 132 -12.10 3.75 3.03
N THR A 133 -11.55 2.53 3.12
CA THR A 133 -10.11 2.26 2.96
C THR A 133 -9.58 2.79 1.62
N SER A 134 -10.31 2.57 0.53
CA SER A 134 -9.94 3.09 -0.80
C SER A 134 -9.93 4.61 -0.86
N ASN A 135 -10.91 5.26 -0.21
CA ASN A 135 -10.98 6.72 -0.13
C ASN A 135 -9.84 7.30 0.71
N ASP A 136 -9.52 6.68 1.85
CA ASP A 136 -8.43 7.11 2.73
C ASP A 136 -7.07 7.03 2.02
N ILE A 137 -6.83 5.94 1.26
CA ILE A 137 -5.63 5.83 0.41
C ILE A 137 -5.59 6.96 -0.61
N SER A 138 -6.71 7.25 -1.26
CA SER A 138 -6.80 8.31 -2.27
C SER A 138 -6.51 9.69 -1.67
N LEU A 139 -7.04 9.97 -0.47
CA LEU A 139 -6.80 11.21 0.27
C LEU A 139 -5.34 11.34 0.72
N ASN A 140 -4.74 10.26 1.21
CA ASN A 140 -3.34 10.25 1.61
C ASN A 140 -2.42 10.51 0.41
N ILE A 141 -2.71 9.91 -0.74
CA ILE A 141 -1.95 10.15 -1.99
C ILE A 141 -2.12 11.58 -2.45
N ALA A 142 -3.34 12.11 -2.48
CA ALA A 142 -3.57 13.51 -2.86
C ALA A 142 -2.83 14.48 -1.93
N SER A 143 -2.83 14.20 -0.62
CA SER A 143 -2.11 15.02 0.36
C SER A 143 -0.60 14.95 0.15
N ALA A 144 -0.04 13.76 -0.10
CA ALA A 144 1.37 13.59 -0.42
C ALA A 144 1.76 14.29 -1.73
N TYR A 145 0.92 14.17 -2.76
CA TYR A 145 1.10 14.82 -4.06
C TYR A 145 1.18 16.35 -3.93
N LEU A 146 0.22 16.95 -3.24
CA LEU A 146 0.20 18.39 -2.97
C LEU A 146 1.39 18.82 -2.12
N SER A 147 1.83 17.98 -1.17
CA SER A 147 3.01 18.25 -0.35
C SER A 147 4.29 18.28 -1.19
N ILE A 148 4.42 17.41 -2.19
CA ILE A 148 5.55 17.43 -3.13
C ILE A 148 5.51 18.70 -3.96
N LEU A 149 4.37 19.06 -4.56
CA LEU A 149 4.23 20.29 -5.35
C LEU A 149 4.60 21.53 -4.53
N LEU A 150 4.14 21.59 -3.28
CA LEU A 150 4.50 22.67 -2.36
C LEU A 150 6.01 22.71 -2.08
N ALA A 151 6.63 21.55 -1.84
CA ALA A 151 8.08 21.47 -1.60
C ALA A 151 8.89 21.87 -2.85
N GLU A 152 8.43 21.51 -4.05
CA GLU A 152 9.05 21.92 -5.31
C GLU A 152 8.97 23.45 -5.50
N GLU A 153 7.82 24.06 -5.22
CA GLU A 153 7.66 25.52 -5.25
C GLU A 153 8.53 26.23 -4.19
N GLN A 154 8.65 25.66 -2.98
CA GLN A 154 9.54 26.18 -1.95
C GLN A 154 11.01 26.12 -2.40
N LEU A 155 11.42 25.04 -3.07
CA LEU A 155 12.75 24.91 -3.66
C LEU A 155 12.98 25.97 -4.74
N GLN A 156 12.00 26.24 -5.62
CA GLN A 156 12.11 27.32 -6.61
C GLN A 156 12.24 28.69 -5.94
N ASN A 157 11.48 28.93 -4.88
CA ASN A 157 11.57 30.17 -4.12
C ASN A 157 12.93 30.33 -3.42
N ALA A 158 13.49 29.28 -2.84
CA ALA A 158 14.83 29.30 -2.24
C ALA A 158 15.91 29.62 -3.28
N ARG A 159 15.81 29.05 -4.49
CA ARG A 159 16.71 29.37 -5.61
C ARG A 159 16.63 30.83 -6.04
N LYS A 160 15.42 31.38 -6.16
CA LYS A 160 15.23 32.80 -6.49
C LYS A 160 15.78 33.72 -5.40
N ARG A 161 15.70 33.33 -4.13
CA ARG A 161 16.31 34.09 -3.03
C ARG A 161 17.83 34.13 -3.13
N LEU A 162 18.46 32.98 -3.39
CA LEU A 162 19.91 32.93 -3.63
C LEU A 162 20.32 33.83 -4.80
N GLU A 163 19.57 33.79 -5.91
CA GLU A 163 19.82 34.64 -7.09
C GLU A 163 19.74 36.13 -6.71
N LEU A 164 18.73 36.54 -5.95
CA LEU A 164 18.58 37.91 -5.47
C LEU A 164 19.74 38.32 -4.55
N SER A 165 20.14 37.46 -3.62
CA SER A 165 21.28 37.73 -2.70
C SER A 165 22.60 37.87 -3.46
N GLN A 166 22.80 37.06 -4.51
CA GLN A 166 23.95 37.18 -5.41
C GLN A 166 23.93 38.48 -6.22
N GLU A 167 22.76 38.92 -6.69
CA GLU A 167 22.61 40.20 -7.37
C GLU A 167 22.92 41.37 -6.43
N GLN A 168 22.42 41.34 -5.20
CA GLN A 168 22.69 42.36 -4.18
C GLN A 168 24.18 42.44 -3.84
N LEU A 169 24.85 41.29 -3.68
CA LEU A 169 26.31 41.25 -3.52
C LEU A 169 27.01 41.95 -4.69
N GLY A 170 26.61 41.64 -5.92
CA GLY A 170 27.18 42.26 -7.12
C GLY A 170 26.94 43.78 -7.22
N GLN A 171 25.83 44.29 -6.69
CA GLN A 171 25.57 45.73 -6.59
C GLN A 171 26.45 46.38 -5.52
N THR A 172 26.53 45.76 -4.34
CA THR A 172 27.38 46.22 -3.22
C THR A 172 28.85 46.26 -3.62
N ASP A 173 29.34 45.26 -4.34
CA ASP A 173 30.71 45.24 -4.86
C ASP A 173 31.04 46.43 -5.77
N LYS A 174 30.08 46.82 -6.63
CA LYS A 174 30.25 47.99 -7.51
C LYS A 174 30.32 49.29 -6.68
N LEU A 175 29.51 49.41 -5.63
CA LEU A 175 29.53 50.56 -4.73
C LEU A 175 30.82 50.64 -3.91
N ILE A 176 31.34 49.50 -3.45
CA ILE A 176 32.64 49.40 -2.78
C ILE A 176 33.76 49.82 -3.74
N GLN A 177 33.75 49.33 -4.98
CA GLN A 177 34.72 49.72 -6.01
C GLN A 177 34.67 51.21 -6.35
N ALA A 178 33.48 51.82 -6.30
CA ALA A 178 33.28 53.25 -6.43
C ALA A 178 33.65 54.05 -5.15
N GLY A 179 34.08 53.39 -4.07
CA GLY A 179 34.45 53.99 -2.80
C GLY A 179 33.28 54.50 -1.96
N SER A 180 32.04 54.14 -2.32
CA SER A 180 30.81 54.60 -1.65
C SER A 180 30.43 53.78 -0.43
N LEU A 181 30.94 52.54 -0.29
CA LEU A 181 30.70 51.64 0.83
C LEU A 181 31.99 50.98 1.34
N PRO A 182 32.08 50.63 2.63
CA PRO A 182 33.18 49.84 3.18
C PRO A 182 33.22 48.39 2.63
N PRO A 183 34.41 47.79 2.44
CA PRO A 183 34.53 46.39 2.02
C PRO A 183 33.85 45.36 2.95
N ASN A 184 33.67 45.71 4.22
CA ASN A 184 33.03 44.84 5.20
C ASN A 184 31.55 44.59 4.90
N ASP A 185 30.85 45.50 4.21
CA ASP A 185 29.43 45.37 3.89
C ASP A 185 29.14 44.17 2.97
N ARG A 186 30.13 43.69 2.21
CA ARG A 186 30.03 42.45 1.42
C ARG A 186 29.91 41.19 2.30
N LEU A 187 30.47 41.19 3.52
CA LEU A 187 30.48 40.01 4.38
C LEU A 187 29.06 39.60 4.81
N ASP A 188 28.17 40.56 5.03
CA ASP A 188 26.78 40.29 5.37
C ASP A 188 26.05 39.58 4.21
N PHE A 189 26.27 40.01 2.97
CA PHE A 189 25.70 39.35 1.79
C PHE A 189 26.31 37.96 1.54
N LEU A 190 27.61 37.77 1.81
CA LEU A 190 28.22 36.43 1.72
C LEU A 190 27.64 35.47 2.77
N ALA A 191 27.39 35.96 4.00
CA ALA A 191 26.70 35.18 5.02
C ALA A 191 25.26 34.84 4.60
N GLN A 192 24.53 35.79 4.01
CA GLN A 192 23.18 35.56 3.49
C GLN A 192 23.16 34.53 2.36
N ILE A 193 24.11 34.60 1.41
CA ILE A 193 24.26 33.61 0.34
C ILE A 193 24.48 32.21 0.91
N ALA A 194 25.35 32.06 1.91
CA ALA A 194 25.58 30.76 2.54
C ALA A 194 24.31 30.20 3.22
N LEU A 195 23.51 31.06 3.85
CA LEU A 195 22.21 30.68 4.42
C LEU A 195 21.19 30.28 3.34
N ASP A 196 21.16 31.00 2.22
CA ASP A 196 20.28 30.70 1.09
C ASP A 196 20.67 29.37 0.41
N GLU A 197 21.96 29.11 0.25
CA GLU A 197 22.48 27.81 -0.24
C GLU A 197 22.08 26.66 0.69
N GLN A 198 22.21 26.84 2.00
CA GLN A 198 21.72 25.87 2.98
C GLN A 198 20.21 25.64 2.83
N SER A 199 19.43 26.72 2.69
CA SER A 199 17.98 26.62 2.51
C SER A 199 17.58 25.85 1.24
N ILE A 200 18.36 25.95 0.16
CA ILE A 200 18.16 25.14 -1.05
C ILE A 200 18.37 23.65 -0.76
N VAL A 201 19.42 23.29 -0.03
CA VAL A 201 19.69 21.88 0.34
C VAL A 201 18.55 21.32 1.19
N ASP A 202 18.08 22.09 2.17
CA ASP A 202 16.95 21.70 3.01
C ASP A 202 15.67 21.50 2.18
N ALA A 203 15.38 22.40 1.25
CA ALA A 203 14.24 22.29 0.34
C ALA A 203 14.37 21.09 -0.62
N GLN A 204 15.58 20.79 -1.12
CA GLN A 204 15.83 19.58 -1.92
C GLN A 204 15.55 18.30 -1.14
N ASN A 205 16.00 18.24 0.11
CA ASN A 205 15.71 17.11 0.99
C ASN A 205 14.21 16.95 1.21
N GLN A 206 13.48 18.06 1.41
CA GLN A 206 12.03 18.02 1.58
C GLN A 206 11.30 17.48 0.35
N VAL A 207 11.73 17.86 -0.85
CA VAL A 207 11.22 17.29 -2.12
C VAL A 207 11.49 15.79 -2.16
N ALA A 208 12.72 15.35 -1.87
CA ALA A 208 13.10 13.94 -1.88
C ALA A 208 12.28 13.09 -0.88
N ILE A 209 12.06 13.62 0.34
CA ILE A 209 11.22 12.98 1.36
C ILE A 209 9.76 12.90 0.88
N GLY A 210 9.24 13.95 0.25
CA GLY A 210 7.90 13.95 -0.33
C GLY A 210 7.72 12.83 -1.35
N TYR A 211 8.64 12.70 -2.31
CA TYR A 211 8.62 11.60 -3.28
C TYR A 211 8.75 10.23 -2.61
N LEU A 212 9.63 10.08 -1.62
CA LEU A 212 9.77 8.82 -0.88
C LEU A 212 8.44 8.41 -0.19
N ASN A 213 7.77 9.36 0.46
CA ASN A 213 6.49 9.12 1.12
C ASN A 213 5.41 8.71 0.11
N LEU A 214 5.34 9.37 -1.05
CA LEU A 214 4.42 9.00 -2.12
C LEU A 214 4.69 7.57 -2.63
N LYS A 215 5.96 7.22 -2.85
CA LYS A 215 6.37 5.87 -3.27
C LYS A 215 5.98 4.81 -2.24
N GLN A 216 6.16 5.09 -0.96
CA GLN A 216 5.76 4.19 0.13
C GLN A 216 4.24 3.99 0.17
N LEU A 217 3.45 5.05 0.02
CA LEU A 217 1.98 4.96 -0.04
C LEU A 217 1.48 4.14 -1.24
N MET A 218 2.18 4.23 -2.36
CA MET A 218 1.88 3.48 -3.57
C MET A 218 2.45 2.05 -3.57
N GLU A 219 3.26 1.69 -2.57
CA GLU A 219 3.96 0.41 -2.45
C GLU A 219 4.81 0.06 -3.69
N ILE A 220 5.55 1.04 -4.21
CA ILE A 220 6.50 0.87 -5.30
C ILE A 220 7.95 0.87 -4.80
N ASP A 221 8.87 0.39 -5.64
CA ASP A 221 10.30 0.40 -5.31
C ASP A 221 10.78 1.84 -5.05
N PRO A 222 11.38 2.14 -3.88
CA PRO A 222 11.93 3.46 -3.59
C PRO A 222 12.91 3.98 -4.66
N ASN A 223 13.60 3.06 -5.37
CA ASN A 223 14.58 3.38 -6.40
C ASN A 223 13.96 3.70 -7.77
N GLU A 224 12.66 3.48 -7.96
CA GLU A 224 11.98 3.78 -9.22
C GLU A 224 11.91 5.28 -9.44
N ASP A 225 12.37 5.78 -10.59
CA ASP A 225 12.35 7.21 -10.89
C ASP A 225 10.95 7.63 -11.34
N ILE A 226 10.33 8.50 -10.56
CA ILE A 226 8.96 8.98 -10.76
C ILE A 226 8.96 10.49 -10.61
N ARG A 227 8.28 11.14 -11.55
CA ARG A 227 8.05 12.57 -11.52
C ARG A 227 6.56 12.88 -11.59
N ILE A 228 6.08 13.76 -10.72
CA ILE A 228 4.68 14.20 -10.76
C ILE A 228 4.50 15.36 -11.76
N VAL A 229 3.27 15.64 -12.18
CA VAL A 229 2.91 16.70 -13.16
C VAL A 229 1.79 17.60 -12.67
#